data_AF-A0A4Y7K693-F1
#
_entry.id   AF-A0A4Y7K693-F1
#
_cell.length_a   1.000
_cell.length_b   1.000
_cell.length_c   1.000
_cell.angle_alpha   90.00
_cell.angle_beta   90.00
_cell.angle_gamma   90.00
#
_symmetry.space_group_name_H-M   'P 1'
#
loop_
_entity.id
_entity.type
_entity.pdbx_description
1 polymer ?
#
loop_
_entity_poly.entity_id
_entity_poly.type
_entity_poly.pdbx_seq_one_letter_code
_entity_poly.pdbx_strand_id
1 'polypeptide(L)'
;MGASVSVPNDDPHYPANSNHATEIKEVSSEVVKDNLASDNSKITMKKINSKTEIPAAIIKEDSQTAKPVPLSGNRSAKTVGPEKKNSNNNDKLAPPLPHKYNCIIQEADMNINQSELHSHLSSGILLNQKKQATVQKYWIDDSGCNCFMLFPRSLAITWAEDKRYWHWPTVKESSTSDEMAIEVAELLNVCWLEANGKLDISKLTPGVKYDILFVVMLKNSAYGWEAPVNLRLVHPDGKTQQRSENLQVKPKSQWIELHVGEFQTPPRPDDKQEKETQFSLFEYEDGKWKRGLVIRGVIVRPKK
;
A
#
# COMPACT_ATOMS: atom_id res chain seq x y z
N MET A 1 -50.47 -62.55 5.73
CA MET A 1 -49.01 -62.53 5.95
C MET A 1 -48.64 -61.11 6.31
N GLY A 2 -48.30 -60.89 7.58
CA GLY A 2 -47.84 -59.60 8.10
C GLY A 2 -46.33 -59.58 8.31
N ALA A 3 -45.90 -58.49 8.95
CA ALA A 3 -44.53 -58.12 9.35
C ALA A 3 -43.68 -57.53 8.20
N SER A 4 -42.95 -56.44 8.36
CA SER A 4 -42.73 -55.52 9.49
C SER A 4 -41.85 -54.39 8.95
N VAL A 5 -42.24 -53.14 9.17
CA VAL A 5 -41.40 -51.95 8.96
C VAL A 5 -40.63 -51.71 10.25
N SER A 6 -39.31 -51.55 10.14
CA SER A 6 -38.44 -51.17 11.26
C SER A 6 -37.53 -50.02 10.82
N VAL A 7 -37.78 -48.85 11.41
CA VAL A 7 -36.88 -47.69 11.53
C VAL A 7 -36.09 -47.84 12.83
N PRO A 8 -34.78 -47.54 12.85
CA PRO A 8 -34.23 -46.60 13.86
C PRO A 8 -33.05 -45.77 13.28
N ASN A 9 -32.57 -44.64 13.79
CA ASN A 9 -32.80 -43.84 15.00
C ASN A 9 -32.27 -42.42 14.71
N ASP A 10 -32.98 -41.42 15.22
CA ASP A 10 -32.46 -40.06 15.46
C ASP A 10 -31.42 -40.09 16.60
N ASP A 11 -30.34 -39.32 16.46
CA ASP A 11 -29.43 -38.98 17.57
C ASP A 11 -29.31 -37.44 17.68
N PRO A 12 -29.66 -36.82 18.82
CA PRO A 12 -29.73 -35.37 18.97
C PRO A 12 -28.56 -34.82 19.79
N HIS A 13 -27.80 -33.85 19.26
CA HIS A 13 -27.04 -32.91 20.11
C HIS A 13 -26.89 -31.53 19.45
N TYR A 14 -27.85 -30.65 19.74
CA TYR A 14 -27.70 -29.20 19.69
C TYR A 14 -27.99 -28.66 21.10
N PRO A 15 -27.11 -27.85 21.72
CA PRO A 15 -27.50 -27.13 22.92
C PRO A 15 -28.29 -25.88 22.53
N ALA A 16 -29.56 -25.86 22.94
CA ALA A 16 -30.45 -24.71 22.87
C ALA A 16 -30.05 -23.65 23.92
N ASN A 17 -30.13 -22.40 23.49
CA ASN A 17 -29.89 -21.19 24.25
C ASN A 17 -31.07 -20.97 25.23
N SER A 18 -30.84 -21.09 26.55
CA SER A 18 -31.86 -20.76 27.56
C SER A 18 -31.66 -19.33 28.08
N ASN A 19 -32.59 -18.45 27.71
CA ASN A 19 -32.82 -17.19 28.39
C ASN A 19 -33.29 -17.47 29.83
N HIS A 20 -32.49 -17.12 30.83
CA HIS A 20 -32.99 -16.96 32.19
C HIS A 20 -32.78 -15.51 32.63
N ALA A 21 -33.86 -14.75 32.56
CA ALA A 21 -34.01 -13.54 33.35
C ALA A 21 -33.98 -13.94 34.83
N THR A 22 -33.11 -13.31 35.60
CA THR A 22 -33.17 -13.34 37.07
C THR A 22 -33.14 -11.91 37.57
N GLU A 23 -34.27 -11.53 38.13
CA GLU A 23 -34.58 -10.32 38.88
C GLU A 23 -33.70 -10.25 40.14
N ILE A 24 -32.95 -9.15 40.33
CA ILE A 24 -32.24 -8.87 41.58
C ILE A 24 -32.74 -7.52 42.11
N LYS A 25 -33.26 -7.60 43.34
CA LYS A 25 -33.86 -6.55 44.16
C LYS A 25 -32.84 -5.48 44.55
N GLU A 26 -33.33 -4.24 44.62
CA GLU A 26 -32.71 -3.11 45.30
C GLU A 26 -32.49 -3.40 46.79
N VAL A 27 -31.31 -3.03 47.30
CA VAL A 27 -31.09 -2.66 48.71
C VAL A 27 -30.12 -1.47 48.74
N SER A 28 -30.54 -0.40 49.40
CA SER A 28 -29.82 0.87 49.58
C SER A 28 -28.96 0.90 50.86
N SER A 29 -27.83 1.64 50.77
CA SER A 29 -27.02 2.31 51.83
C SER A 29 -26.35 1.43 52.90
N GLU A 30 -25.09 1.62 53.36
CA GLU A 30 -24.32 2.84 53.66
C GLU A 30 -22.78 2.65 53.50
N VAL A 31 -22.12 3.74 53.06
CA VAL A 31 -20.83 4.36 53.46
C VAL A 31 -19.77 3.55 54.24
N VAL A 32 -18.58 3.37 53.65
CA VAL A 32 -17.27 3.75 54.25
C VAL A 32 -16.30 4.19 53.13
N LYS A 33 -15.58 5.28 53.40
CA LYS A 33 -14.68 6.03 52.53
C LYS A 33 -13.28 5.39 52.44
N ASP A 34 -12.64 5.48 51.27
CA ASP A 34 -11.40 6.24 51.02
C ASP A 34 -10.50 5.62 49.92
N ASN A 35 -10.21 6.47 48.93
CA ASN A 35 -8.98 6.63 48.14
C ASN A 35 -8.40 5.45 47.34
N LEU A 36 -8.39 5.57 46.01
CA LEU A 36 -7.22 6.08 45.27
C LEU A 36 -7.59 6.35 43.80
N ALA A 37 -7.06 7.46 43.29
CA ALA A 37 -7.36 8.04 41.99
C ALA A 37 -6.72 7.29 40.81
N SER A 38 -7.43 7.19 39.68
CA SER A 38 -6.83 7.53 38.40
C SER A 38 -7.90 7.94 37.38
N ASP A 39 -7.52 8.98 36.66
CA ASP A 39 -8.30 9.90 35.85
C ASP A 39 -8.68 9.27 34.49
N ASN A 40 -9.96 9.30 34.14
CA ASN A 40 -10.47 8.91 32.82
C ASN A 40 -11.28 10.08 32.25
N SER A 41 -10.57 11.11 31.76
CA SER A 41 -11.16 12.25 31.08
C SER A 41 -11.46 11.93 29.61
N LYS A 42 -12.76 11.83 29.33
CA LYS A 42 -13.39 11.86 27.99
C LYS A 42 -12.86 13.05 27.16
N ILE A 43 -12.39 12.79 25.94
CA ILE A 43 -12.17 13.83 24.93
C ILE A 43 -13.41 13.91 24.03
N THR A 44 -14.15 15.00 24.16
CA THR A 44 -15.25 15.41 23.27
C THR A 44 -14.69 16.28 22.14
N MET A 45 -14.85 15.85 20.89
CA MET A 45 -14.52 16.63 19.69
C MET A 45 -15.45 17.86 19.59
N LYS A 46 -14.89 19.06 19.77
CA LYS A 46 -15.57 20.33 19.47
C LYS A 46 -15.47 20.64 17.97
N LYS A 47 -16.64 20.79 17.34
CA LYS A 47 -16.83 21.24 15.96
C LYS A 47 -16.49 22.74 15.88
N ILE A 48 -15.45 23.11 15.12
CA ILE A 48 -15.12 24.50 14.84
C ILE A 48 -15.62 24.84 13.42
N ASN A 49 -16.66 25.67 13.36
CA ASN A 49 -17.07 26.41 12.18
C ASN A 49 -16.39 27.79 12.24
N SER A 50 -15.72 28.21 11.17
CA SER A 50 -15.40 29.61 10.96
C SER A 50 -15.60 29.98 9.50
N LYS A 51 -16.74 30.64 9.24
CA LYS A 51 -16.91 31.57 8.12
C LYS A 51 -16.24 32.89 8.50
N THR A 52 -15.44 33.44 7.59
CA THR A 52 -15.16 34.88 7.58
C THR A 52 -15.04 35.33 6.13
N GLU A 53 -16.01 36.15 5.69
CA GLU A 53 -15.90 37.07 4.54
C GLU A 53 -14.82 38.13 4.85
N ILE A 54 -14.21 38.87 3.92
CA ILE A 54 -14.66 40.11 3.23
C ILE A 54 -13.37 40.67 2.52
N PRO A 55 -13.32 41.70 1.63
CA PRO A 55 -14.04 42.05 0.39
C PRO A 55 -13.11 42.21 -0.85
N ALA A 56 -13.71 42.53 -2.01
CA ALA A 56 -13.06 43.00 -3.23
C ALA A 56 -12.94 44.55 -3.32
N ALA A 57 -11.84 45.05 -3.94
CA ALA A 57 -11.66 46.34 -4.65
C ALA A 57 -10.15 46.50 -5.01
N ILE A 58 -9.63 47.23 -6.02
CA ILE A 58 -10.02 47.67 -7.38
C ILE A 58 -8.79 48.47 -7.93
N ILE A 59 -8.43 48.26 -9.22
CA ILE A 59 -7.72 49.16 -10.18
C ILE A 59 -6.20 49.47 -9.97
N LYS A 60 -5.33 49.07 -10.93
CA LYS A 60 -4.72 49.92 -11.99
C LYS A 60 -3.74 49.17 -12.89
N GLU A 61 -3.97 49.31 -14.20
CA GLU A 61 -3.06 49.06 -15.30
C GLU A 61 -1.74 49.81 -15.11
N ASP A 62 -0.63 49.22 -15.56
CA ASP A 62 0.22 49.93 -16.50
C ASP A 62 1.05 48.98 -17.37
N SER A 63 0.98 49.28 -18.66
CA SER A 63 1.66 48.70 -19.80
C SER A 63 3.13 49.12 -19.91
N GLN A 64 3.94 48.30 -20.60
CA GLN A 64 5.04 48.62 -21.55
C GLN A 64 6.21 47.63 -21.39
N THR A 65 6.38 46.63 -22.28
CA THR A 65 7.14 46.65 -23.56
C THR A 65 8.53 47.28 -23.49
N ALA A 66 9.58 46.45 -23.53
CA ALA A 66 10.78 46.69 -24.36
C ALA A 66 11.74 45.46 -24.39
N LYS A 67 11.97 44.95 -25.60
CA LYS A 67 13.17 44.29 -26.13
C LYS A 67 13.37 44.91 -27.54
N PRO A 68 14.47 44.67 -28.29
CA PRO A 68 15.85 44.29 -27.98
C PRO A 68 16.88 45.16 -28.76
N VAL A 69 18.20 45.09 -28.50
CA VAL A 69 19.26 45.39 -29.51
C VAL A 69 20.54 44.56 -29.23
N PRO A 70 21.27 44.07 -30.26
CA PRO A 70 22.31 43.05 -30.18
C PRO A 70 23.73 43.61 -30.38
N LEU A 71 24.79 42.80 -30.14
CA LEU A 71 26.11 43.06 -30.70
C LEU A 71 26.81 41.76 -31.14
N SER A 72 27.25 41.82 -32.40
CA SER A 72 28.00 40.85 -33.20
C SER A 72 29.50 41.09 -33.06
N GLY A 73 30.33 40.05 -33.30
CA GLY A 73 31.77 40.21 -33.47
C GLY A 73 32.53 38.91 -33.73
N ASN A 74 32.66 38.52 -35.01
CA ASN A 74 33.51 37.46 -35.54
C ASN A 74 35.02 37.84 -35.54
N ARG A 75 35.93 36.84 -35.45
CA ARG A 75 37.08 36.65 -36.38
C ARG A 75 37.90 35.34 -36.15
N SER A 76 38.03 34.59 -37.25
CA SER A 76 39.04 33.56 -37.64
C SER A 76 40.50 33.99 -37.40
N ALA A 77 41.57 33.18 -37.44
CA ALA A 77 41.89 31.75 -37.57
C ALA A 77 43.41 31.59 -37.27
N LYS A 78 43.90 30.40 -36.87
CA LYS A 78 45.23 29.91 -37.29
C LYS A 78 45.41 28.41 -37.04
N THR A 79 45.84 27.76 -38.11
CA THR A 79 46.12 26.33 -38.30
C THR A 79 47.47 25.93 -37.70
N VAL A 80 47.51 24.83 -36.95
CA VAL A 80 48.70 23.98 -36.75
C VAL A 80 48.20 22.54 -36.68
N GLY A 81 48.72 21.64 -37.51
CA GLY A 81 48.58 20.19 -37.34
C GLY A 81 49.94 19.56 -36.98
N PRO A 82 50.07 18.23 -36.86
CA PRO A 82 49.06 17.21 -36.59
C PRO A 82 49.37 16.44 -35.28
N GLU A 83 48.37 16.08 -34.49
CA GLU A 83 48.52 15.01 -33.50
C GLU A 83 47.37 14.02 -33.64
N LYS A 84 47.70 12.80 -34.11
CA LYS A 84 46.83 11.63 -33.98
C LYS A 84 46.69 11.31 -32.51
N LYS A 85 45.67 11.87 -31.85
CA LYS A 85 45.13 11.28 -30.62
C LYS A 85 44.04 10.30 -31.02
N ASN A 86 44.29 9.02 -30.75
CA ASN A 86 43.29 7.96 -30.75
C ASN A 86 42.12 8.39 -29.85
N SER A 87 41.05 8.89 -30.45
CA SER A 87 39.76 9.07 -29.80
C SER A 87 39.00 7.75 -29.87
N ASN A 88 39.30 6.84 -28.96
CA ASN A 88 38.43 5.71 -28.63
C ASN A 88 38.20 5.68 -27.12
N ASN A 89 37.72 6.79 -26.57
CA ASN A 89 37.00 6.75 -25.30
C ASN A 89 35.52 6.60 -25.63
N ASN A 90 35.10 5.36 -25.87
CA ASN A 90 33.74 4.95 -25.51
C ASN A 90 33.70 4.88 -23.98
N ASP A 91 33.79 6.03 -23.31
CA ASP A 91 33.33 6.15 -21.94
C ASP A 91 31.81 6.03 -22.01
N LYS A 92 31.34 4.78 -22.01
CA LYS A 92 29.94 4.46 -21.79
C LYS A 92 29.63 4.96 -20.39
N LEU A 93 29.19 6.21 -20.29
CA LEU A 93 28.81 6.86 -19.04
C LEU A 93 27.91 5.87 -18.30
N ALA A 94 28.32 5.45 -17.11
CA ALA A 94 27.53 4.53 -16.31
C ALA A 94 26.11 5.11 -16.18
N PRO A 95 25.06 4.31 -16.36
CA PRO A 95 23.70 4.81 -16.26
C PRO A 95 23.52 5.51 -14.91
N PRO A 96 22.79 6.64 -14.88
CA PRO A 96 22.58 7.39 -13.65
C PRO A 96 21.91 6.49 -12.60
N LEU A 97 22.31 6.67 -11.33
CA LEU A 97 21.73 5.92 -10.23
C LEU A 97 20.23 6.22 -10.08
N PRO A 98 19.41 5.24 -9.68
CA PRO A 98 17.98 5.46 -9.45
C PRO A 98 17.71 6.53 -8.39
N HIS A 99 16.53 7.12 -8.45
CA HIS A 99 16.14 8.20 -7.51
C HIS A 99 16.25 7.72 -6.06
N LYS A 100 16.92 8.52 -5.21
CA LYS A 100 17.17 8.20 -3.79
C LYS A 100 17.77 6.80 -3.53
N TYR A 101 18.50 6.26 -4.50
CA TYR A 101 19.13 4.94 -4.39
C TYR A 101 19.88 4.74 -3.06
N ASN A 102 20.77 5.68 -2.70
CA ASN A 102 21.57 5.59 -1.47
C ASN A 102 20.72 5.55 -0.19
N CYS A 103 19.54 6.18 -0.17
CA CYS A 103 18.64 6.13 0.97
C CYS A 103 17.88 4.81 1.03
N ILE A 104 17.46 4.29 -0.12
CA ILE A 104 16.68 3.04 -0.21
C ILE A 104 17.55 1.84 0.14
N ILE A 105 18.78 1.79 -0.35
CA ILE A 105 19.71 0.67 -0.11
C ILE A 105 20.18 0.56 1.34
N GLN A 106 20.16 1.65 2.12
CA GLN A 106 20.43 1.58 3.56
C GLN A 106 19.43 0.69 4.31
N GLU A 107 18.24 0.50 3.76
CA GLU A 107 17.22 -0.42 4.30
C GLU A 107 17.40 -1.86 3.81
N ALA A 108 18.26 -2.11 2.82
CA ALA A 108 18.54 -3.44 2.32
C ALA A 108 19.57 -4.16 3.21
N ASP A 109 19.35 -5.44 3.44
CA ASP A 109 20.24 -6.26 4.25
C ASP A 109 21.43 -6.86 3.45
N MET A 110 21.78 -6.28 2.29
CA MET A 110 22.79 -6.81 1.36
C MET A 110 23.92 -5.82 1.05
N ASN A 111 25.16 -6.32 1.03
CA ASN A 111 26.31 -5.61 0.45
C ASN A 111 26.27 -5.78 -1.08
N ILE A 112 25.71 -4.80 -1.80
CA ILE A 112 25.66 -4.87 -3.27
C ILE A 112 27.00 -4.40 -3.86
N ASN A 113 27.65 -5.26 -4.63
CA ASN A 113 28.80 -4.89 -5.45
C ASN A 113 28.34 -3.99 -6.62
N GLN A 114 29.05 -2.88 -6.84
CA GLN A 114 28.72 -1.87 -7.84
C GLN A 114 28.69 -2.43 -9.28
N SER A 115 29.47 -3.47 -9.58
CA SER A 115 29.52 -4.09 -10.91
C SER A 115 28.26 -4.89 -11.28
N GLU A 116 27.49 -5.35 -10.30
CA GLU A 116 26.28 -6.17 -10.50
C GLU A 116 25.00 -5.43 -10.08
N LEU A 117 25.14 -4.14 -9.73
CA LEU A 117 24.08 -3.33 -9.16
C LEU A 117 22.82 -3.31 -10.03
N HIS A 118 22.97 -3.09 -11.34
CA HIS A 118 21.82 -3.03 -12.24
C HIS A 118 21.09 -4.38 -12.32
N SER A 119 21.82 -5.50 -12.33
CA SER A 119 21.22 -6.84 -12.36
C SER A 119 20.41 -7.12 -11.09
N HIS A 120 21.00 -6.83 -9.92
CA HIS A 120 20.33 -6.98 -8.63
C HIS A 120 19.11 -6.06 -8.51
N LEU A 121 19.21 -4.81 -8.97
CA LEU A 121 18.10 -3.88 -8.93
C LEU A 121 16.97 -4.25 -9.88
N SER A 122 17.26 -4.83 -11.05
CA SER A 122 16.23 -5.30 -11.98
C SER A 122 15.52 -6.56 -11.47
N SER A 123 16.25 -7.49 -10.83
CA SER A 123 15.65 -8.68 -10.18
C SER A 123 14.85 -8.30 -8.92
N GLY A 124 15.34 -7.28 -8.22
CA GLY A 124 14.78 -6.68 -7.03
C GLY A 124 15.41 -7.21 -5.75
N ILE A 125 15.45 -6.33 -4.75
CA ILE A 125 16.04 -6.56 -3.44
C ILE A 125 14.99 -6.43 -2.35
N LEU A 126 15.17 -7.18 -1.26
CA LEU A 126 14.31 -7.06 -0.08
C LEU A 126 14.84 -5.99 0.86
N LEU A 127 13.93 -5.17 1.34
CA LEU A 127 14.18 -4.12 2.32
C LEU A 127 13.61 -4.54 3.68
N ASN A 128 14.28 -4.11 4.75
CA ASN A 128 13.85 -4.29 6.14
C ASN A 128 13.63 -5.75 6.58
N GLN A 129 14.40 -6.71 6.08
CA GLN A 129 14.23 -8.13 6.44
C GLN A 129 14.45 -8.35 7.94
N LYS A 130 15.48 -7.72 8.54
CA LYS A 130 15.78 -7.85 9.98
C LYS A 130 14.66 -7.37 10.90
N LYS A 131 13.85 -6.41 10.44
CA LYS A 131 12.74 -5.86 11.23
C LYS A 131 11.47 -6.70 11.12
N GLN A 132 11.37 -7.60 10.14
CA GLN A 132 10.27 -8.54 9.80
C GLN A 132 8.86 -7.93 9.62
N ALA A 133 8.54 -6.85 10.32
CA ALA A 133 7.25 -6.16 10.30
C ALA A 133 7.04 -5.22 9.10
N THR A 134 8.09 -4.90 8.32
CA THR A 134 7.98 -3.95 7.20
C THR A 134 8.71 -4.43 5.96
N VAL A 135 8.71 -5.74 5.70
CA VAL A 135 9.39 -6.32 4.54
C VAL A 135 8.74 -5.78 3.26
N GLN A 136 9.57 -5.24 2.39
CA GLN A 136 9.19 -4.76 1.07
C GLN A 136 10.19 -5.28 0.04
N LYS A 137 9.77 -5.41 -1.22
CA LYS A 137 10.67 -5.61 -2.34
C LYS A 137 10.81 -4.30 -3.09
N TYR A 138 12.03 -3.93 -3.45
CA TYR A 138 12.36 -2.79 -4.28
C TYR A 138 13.05 -3.27 -5.56
N TRP A 139 12.68 -2.71 -6.70
CA TRP A 139 13.36 -2.96 -7.98
C TRP A 139 13.26 -1.72 -8.87
N ILE A 140 14.01 -1.73 -9.98
CA ILE A 140 13.84 -0.75 -11.06
C ILE A 140 13.20 -1.43 -12.26
N ASP A 141 12.29 -0.73 -12.94
CA ASP A 141 11.75 -1.22 -14.22
C ASP A 141 12.73 -0.97 -15.38
N ASP A 142 12.33 -1.38 -16.59
CA ASP A 142 13.13 -1.22 -17.81
C ASP A 142 13.41 0.26 -18.16
N SER A 143 12.64 1.19 -17.59
CA SER A 143 12.83 2.64 -17.75
C SER A 143 13.71 3.23 -16.65
N GLY A 144 14.27 2.40 -15.75
CA GLY A 144 15.09 2.84 -14.62
C GLY A 144 14.27 3.50 -13.50
N CYS A 145 12.95 3.35 -13.50
CA CYS A 145 12.07 3.94 -12.51
C CYS A 145 11.86 3.03 -11.30
N ASN A 146 11.85 3.62 -10.12
CA ASN A 146 11.71 2.89 -8.86
C ASN A 146 10.34 2.20 -8.76
N CYS A 147 10.35 0.94 -8.36
CA CYS A 147 9.16 0.13 -8.13
C CYS A 147 9.22 -0.52 -6.75
N PHE A 148 8.06 -0.76 -6.15
CA PHE A 148 7.95 -1.36 -4.83
C PHE A 148 6.87 -2.44 -4.79
N MET A 149 7.08 -3.43 -3.93
CA MET A 149 6.05 -4.36 -3.49
C MET A 149 6.04 -4.36 -1.97
N LEU A 150 4.91 -3.96 -1.39
CA LEU A 150 4.68 -4.00 0.05
C LEU A 150 4.05 -5.36 0.38
N PHE A 151 4.79 -6.22 1.09
CA PHE A 151 4.27 -7.51 1.53
C PHE A 151 3.25 -7.35 2.66
N PRO A 152 2.43 -8.36 2.96
CA PRO A 152 1.25 -8.16 3.79
C PRO A 152 1.58 -7.78 5.25
N ARG A 153 2.78 -8.12 5.75
CA ARG A 153 3.27 -7.64 7.05
C ARG A 153 3.48 -6.11 7.09
N SER A 154 3.76 -5.49 5.96
CA SER A 154 3.82 -4.03 5.82
C SER A 154 2.45 -3.35 5.76
N LEU A 155 1.36 -4.12 5.82
CA LEU A 155 -0.01 -3.60 5.79
C LEU A 155 -0.63 -3.65 7.19
N ALA A 156 -1.44 -2.65 7.51
CA ALA A 156 -2.31 -2.67 8.67
C ALA A 156 -3.59 -3.44 8.30
N ILE A 157 -3.62 -4.73 8.65
CA ILE A 157 -4.75 -5.63 8.40
C ILE A 157 -5.50 -5.85 9.72
N THR A 158 -6.82 -5.61 9.69
CA THR A 158 -7.66 -5.77 10.88
C THR A 158 -7.67 -7.23 11.36
N TRP A 159 -7.34 -7.40 12.64
CA TRP A 159 -7.16 -8.70 13.32
C TRP A 159 -6.05 -9.61 12.76
N ALA A 160 -5.07 -9.07 12.03
CA ALA A 160 -3.98 -9.84 11.42
C ALA A 160 -3.26 -10.84 12.35
N GLU A 161 -3.10 -10.49 13.62
CA GLU A 161 -2.39 -11.32 14.60
C GLU A 161 -3.27 -12.41 15.23
N ASP A 162 -4.58 -12.39 14.98
CA ASP A 162 -5.50 -13.40 15.47
C ASP A 162 -5.60 -14.58 14.49
N LYS A 163 -5.00 -15.71 14.90
CA LYS A 163 -4.95 -16.95 14.11
C LYS A 163 -6.31 -17.58 13.85
N ARG A 164 -7.38 -17.11 14.50
CA ARG A 164 -8.76 -17.54 14.21
C ARG A 164 -9.27 -16.92 12.91
N TYR A 165 -8.74 -15.75 12.53
CA TYR A 165 -9.21 -14.95 11.41
C TYR A 165 -8.23 -14.92 10.25
N TRP A 166 -6.93 -15.03 10.54
CA TRP A 166 -5.87 -14.99 9.53
C TRP A 166 -4.88 -16.14 9.68
N HIS A 167 -4.44 -16.67 8.55
CA HIS A 167 -3.34 -17.61 8.43
C HIS A 167 -2.24 -16.97 7.57
N TRP A 168 -0.98 -17.25 7.92
CA TRP A 168 0.18 -16.62 7.29
C TRP A 168 1.08 -17.69 6.64
N PRO A 169 0.65 -18.34 5.54
CA PRO A 169 1.48 -19.31 4.86
C PRO A 169 2.60 -18.62 4.10
N THR A 170 3.66 -19.36 3.80
CA THR A 170 4.78 -18.89 3.00
C THR A 170 4.69 -19.40 1.56
N VAL A 171 4.96 -18.54 0.58
CA VAL A 171 5.02 -18.91 -0.84
C VAL A 171 6.41 -18.59 -1.42
N LYS A 172 6.86 -19.38 -2.39
CA LYS A 172 8.13 -19.12 -3.08
C LYS A 172 8.01 -17.92 -4.02
N GLU A 173 8.99 -17.03 -3.95
CA GLU A 173 9.17 -15.89 -4.85
C GLU A 173 10.06 -16.33 -6.03
N SER A 174 9.49 -16.51 -7.22
CA SER A 174 10.20 -17.09 -8.37
C SER A 174 11.13 -16.13 -9.12
N SER A 175 11.34 -14.92 -8.61
CA SER A 175 12.05 -13.84 -9.34
C SER A 175 13.54 -13.69 -9.01
N THR A 176 14.06 -14.48 -8.07
CA THR A 176 15.47 -14.47 -7.65
C THR A 176 16.08 -15.86 -7.79
N SER A 177 17.38 -15.94 -8.10
CA SER A 177 18.12 -17.20 -8.21
C SER A 177 18.17 -17.99 -6.89
N ASP A 178 17.96 -17.31 -5.77
CA ASP A 178 17.71 -17.93 -4.48
C ASP A 178 16.20 -18.06 -4.27
N GLU A 179 15.73 -19.28 -3.96
CA GLU A 179 14.33 -19.58 -3.62
C GLU A 179 13.93 -18.83 -2.34
N MET A 180 13.48 -17.59 -2.47
CA MET A 180 13.03 -16.79 -1.32
C MET A 180 11.59 -17.13 -0.98
N ALA A 181 11.28 -17.22 0.31
CA ALA A 181 9.96 -17.56 0.81
C ALA A 181 9.33 -16.32 1.46
N ILE A 182 8.20 -15.84 0.94
CA ILE A 182 7.47 -14.66 1.44
C ILE A 182 6.19 -15.08 2.15
N GLU A 183 5.87 -14.47 3.29
CA GLU A 183 4.56 -14.65 3.92
C GLU A 183 3.46 -13.98 3.09
N VAL A 184 2.33 -14.66 2.95
CA VAL A 184 1.09 -14.11 2.41
C VAL A 184 0.01 -14.12 3.49
N ALA A 185 -0.99 -13.23 3.41
CA ALA A 185 -2.08 -13.19 4.39
C ALA A 185 -3.31 -13.90 3.83
N GLU A 186 -3.64 -15.08 4.37
CA GLU A 186 -4.83 -15.83 4.04
C GLU A 186 -5.95 -15.54 5.04
N LEU A 187 -7.10 -15.11 4.52
CA LEU A 187 -8.30 -14.88 5.30
C LEU A 187 -9.02 -16.20 5.60
N LEU A 188 -9.10 -16.56 6.88
CA LEU A 188 -9.80 -17.77 7.34
C LEU A 188 -11.30 -17.56 7.43
N ASN A 189 -11.75 -16.52 8.15
CA ASN A 189 -13.16 -16.14 8.25
C ASN A 189 -13.35 -14.79 8.96
N VAL A 190 -13.95 -13.77 8.33
CA VAL A 190 -14.32 -12.49 9.00
C VAL A 190 -15.60 -11.90 8.40
N CYS A 191 -16.31 -11.04 9.13
CA CYS A 191 -17.35 -10.16 8.58
C CYS A 191 -16.88 -8.71 8.36
N TRP A 192 -15.70 -8.35 8.88
CA TRP A 192 -15.05 -7.06 8.68
C TRP A 192 -13.69 -7.30 8.01
N LEU A 193 -13.60 -7.04 6.72
CA LEU A 193 -12.35 -7.10 5.97
C LEU A 193 -11.81 -5.68 5.79
N GLU A 194 -10.59 -5.45 6.23
CA GLU A 194 -9.91 -4.18 6.02
C GLU A 194 -8.39 -4.38 6.04
N ALA A 195 -7.73 -3.93 4.97
CA ALA A 195 -6.28 -3.92 4.82
C ALA A 195 -5.87 -2.54 4.30
N ASN A 196 -5.04 -1.84 5.07
CA ASN A 196 -4.55 -0.50 4.77
C ASN A 196 -3.04 -0.51 4.59
N GLY A 197 -2.55 0.26 3.63
CA GLY A 197 -1.13 0.47 3.42
C GLY A 197 -0.81 1.93 3.18
N LYS A 198 0.45 2.26 3.40
CA LYS A 198 1.02 3.59 3.30
C LYS A 198 2.31 3.51 2.52
N LEU A 199 2.58 4.52 1.71
CA LEU A 199 3.82 4.62 0.94
C LEU A 199 4.34 6.05 0.96
N ASP A 200 5.61 6.19 1.32
CA ASP A 200 6.38 7.40 1.10
C ASP A 200 6.67 7.59 -0.40
N ILE A 201 5.88 8.44 -1.07
CA ILE A 201 6.00 8.76 -2.49
C ILE A 201 7.31 9.46 -2.82
N SER A 202 8.05 9.96 -1.83
CA SER A 202 9.36 10.57 -2.05
C SER A 202 10.44 9.54 -2.40
N LYS A 203 10.17 8.24 -2.18
CA LYS A 203 11.03 7.13 -2.64
C LYS A 203 10.76 6.74 -4.09
N LEU A 204 9.71 7.27 -4.72
CA LEU A 204 9.38 7.02 -6.13
C LEU A 204 10.13 7.98 -7.05
N THR A 205 10.28 7.61 -8.32
CA THR A 205 10.93 8.46 -9.32
C THR A 205 10.06 9.71 -9.60
N PRO A 206 10.59 10.94 -9.46
CA PRO A 206 9.85 12.19 -9.67
C PRO A 206 9.31 12.36 -11.09
N GLY A 207 8.15 13.01 -11.23
CA GLY A 207 7.51 13.32 -12.52
C GLY A 207 6.83 12.13 -13.20
N VAL A 208 6.93 10.93 -12.64
CA VAL A 208 6.38 9.70 -13.18
C VAL A 208 4.98 9.44 -12.65
N LYS A 209 4.11 8.91 -13.52
CA LYS A 209 2.77 8.43 -13.16
C LYS A 209 2.86 6.97 -12.70
N TYR A 210 2.24 6.66 -11.58
CA TYR A 210 2.29 5.34 -10.93
C TYR A 210 0.90 4.72 -10.80
N ASP A 211 0.83 3.41 -11.00
CA ASP A 211 -0.31 2.57 -10.63
C ASP A 211 -0.06 1.91 -9.26
N ILE A 212 -1.10 1.81 -8.44
CA ILE A 212 -1.12 1.01 -7.21
C ILE A 212 -2.05 -0.18 -7.41
N LEU A 213 -1.56 -1.40 -7.18
CA LEU A 213 -2.30 -2.64 -7.41
C LEU A 213 -2.20 -3.58 -6.21
N PHE A 214 -3.33 -4.03 -5.67
CA PHE A 214 -3.34 -5.17 -4.75
C PHE A 214 -3.14 -6.46 -5.54
N VAL A 215 -2.20 -7.31 -5.11
CA VAL A 215 -2.02 -8.65 -5.67
C VAL A 215 -2.69 -9.64 -4.75
N VAL A 216 -3.77 -10.26 -5.22
CA VAL A 216 -4.60 -11.15 -4.42
C VAL A 216 -4.95 -12.43 -5.16
N MET A 217 -5.41 -13.43 -4.44
CA MET A 217 -5.96 -14.67 -4.98
C MET A 217 -7.22 -15.04 -4.21
N LEU A 218 -8.25 -15.49 -4.92
CA LEU A 218 -9.44 -16.06 -4.30
C LEU A 218 -9.38 -17.59 -4.40
N LYS A 219 -9.26 -18.31 -3.28
CA LYS A 219 -9.18 -19.79 -3.30
C LYS A 219 -10.47 -20.44 -3.82
N ASN A 220 -10.37 -21.65 -4.35
CA ASN A 220 -11.54 -22.41 -4.82
C ASN A 220 -12.62 -22.60 -3.73
N SER A 221 -12.19 -22.78 -2.47
CA SER A 221 -13.05 -22.95 -1.29
C SER A 221 -13.56 -21.64 -0.67
N ALA A 222 -13.29 -20.49 -1.30
CA ALA A 222 -13.75 -19.18 -0.83
C ALA A 222 -15.28 -19.04 -0.90
N TYR A 223 -15.86 -18.33 0.07
CA TYR A 223 -17.28 -17.94 0.11
C TYR A 223 -17.45 -16.52 0.68
N GLY A 224 -18.66 -15.97 0.54
CA GLY A 224 -19.06 -14.71 1.15
C GLY A 224 -18.67 -13.47 0.36
N TRP A 225 -18.41 -13.62 -0.94
CA TRP A 225 -17.90 -12.56 -1.82
C TRP A 225 -18.97 -12.03 -2.77
N GLU A 226 -20.26 -12.15 -2.42
CA GLU A 226 -21.36 -11.63 -3.23
C GLU A 226 -21.34 -10.09 -3.28
N ALA A 227 -20.94 -9.46 -2.17
CA ALA A 227 -20.63 -8.03 -2.16
C ALA A 227 -19.24 -7.78 -2.77
N PRO A 228 -19.09 -6.73 -3.61
CA PRO A 228 -17.80 -6.36 -4.13
C PRO A 228 -16.90 -5.81 -3.02
N VAL A 229 -15.59 -6.00 -3.17
CA VAL A 229 -14.61 -5.32 -2.31
C VAL A 229 -14.40 -3.89 -2.79
N ASN A 230 -14.13 -2.97 -1.88
CA ASN A 230 -13.79 -1.59 -2.18
C ASN A 230 -12.27 -1.40 -2.15
N LEU A 231 -11.77 -0.68 -3.15
CA LEU A 231 -10.37 -0.27 -3.27
C LEU A 231 -10.33 1.25 -3.21
N ARG A 232 -9.48 1.80 -2.36
CA ARG A 232 -9.37 3.24 -2.15
C ARG A 232 -7.91 3.69 -2.23
N LEU A 233 -7.67 4.82 -2.88
CA LEU A 233 -6.41 5.53 -2.92
C LEU A 233 -6.65 6.96 -2.43
N VAL A 234 -5.92 7.38 -1.40
CA VAL A 234 -5.91 8.75 -0.87
C VAL A 234 -4.57 9.39 -1.22
N HIS A 235 -4.63 10.43 -2.05
CA HIS A 235 -3.47 11.20 -2.50
C HIS A 235 -2.92 12.05 -1.36
N PRO A 236 -1.64 12.47 -1.42
CA PRO A 236 -1.07 13.36 -0.40
C PRO A 236 -1.79 14.72 -0.27
N ASP A 237 -2.55 15.14 -1.29
CA ASP A 237 -3.37 16.35 -1.25
C ASP A 237 -4.79 16.11 -0.69
N GLY A 238 -5.06 14.91 -0.17
CA GLY A 238 -6.34 14.49 0.38
C GLY A 238 -7.37 14.03 -0.65
N LYS A 239 -7.10 14.16 -1.97
CA LYS A 239 -8.02 13.66 -3.00
C LYS A 239 -8.13 12.14 -2.93
N THR A 240 -9.34 11.64 -3.07
CA THR A 240 -9.63 10.21 -2.96
C THR A 240 -10.13 9.65 -4.29
N GLN A 241 -9.57 8.51 -4.69
CA GLN A 241 -10.14 7.63 -5.71
C GLN A 241 -10.69 6.39 -5.00
N GLN A 242 -11.89 5.96 -5.36
CA GLN A 242 -12.47 4.72 -4.87
C GLN A 242 -13.13 3.97 -6.03
N ARG A 243 -13.02 2.64 -6.01
CA ARG A 243 -13.73 1.75 -6.92
C ARG A 243 -14.06 0.44 -6.24
N SER A 244 -15.00 -0.31 -6.81
CA SER A 244 -15.43 -1.60 -6.29
C SER A 244 -15.11 -2.71 -7.29
N GLU A 245 -14.65 -3.86 -6.80
CA GLU A 245 -14.30 -5.03 -7.60
C GLU A 245 -15.09 -6.25 -7.13
N ASN A 246 -15.84 -6.88 -8.04
CA ASN A 246 -16.50 -8.14 -7.75
C ASN A 246 -15.50 -9.29 -7.89
N LEU A 247 -15.17 -9.97 -6.78
CA LEU A 247 -14.20 -11.06 -6.77
C LEU A 247 -14.78 -12.40 -7.27
N GLN A 248 -16.10 -12.59 -7.27
CA GLN A 248 -16.73 -13.83 -7.74
C GLN A 248 -16.56 -14.04 -9.25
N VAL A 249 -16.44 -12.96 -10.02
CA VAL A 249 -16.24 -13.02 -11.48
C VAL A 249 -14.77 -13.14 -11.87
N LYS A 250 -13.84 -13.08 -10.91
CA LYS A 250 -12.40 -13.21 -11.15
C LYS A 250 -12.00 -14.69 -11.13
N PRO A 251 -10.91 -15.07 -11.83
CA PRO A 251 -10.43 -16.46 -11.80
C PRO A 251 -10.06 -16.88 -10.37
N LYS A 252 -10.53 -18.06 -9.97
CA LYS A 252 -10.18 -18.66 -8.68
C LYS A 252 -8.82 -19.34 -8.73
N SER A 253 -8.13 -19.38 -7.59
CA SER A 253 -6.82 -19.98 -7.39
C SER A 253 -5.72 -19.46 -8.33
N GLN A 254 -5.89 -18.22 -8.81
CA GLN A 254 -4.91 -17.50 -9.61
C GLN A 254 -4.62 -16.15 -8.95
N TRP A 255 -3.36 -15.71 -9.02
CA TRP A 255 -2.99 -14.36 -8.61
C TRP A 255 -3.54 -13.36 -9.63
N ILE A 256 -4.26 -12.36 -9.14
CA ILE A 256 -4.82 -11.26 -9.93
C ILE A 256 -4.32 -9.93 -9.36
N GLU A 257 -4.18 -8.95 -10.25
CA GLU A 257 -3.90 -7.56 -9.89
C GLU A 257 -5.22 -6.79 -9.83
N LEU A 258 -5.55 -6.24 -8.67
CA LEU A 258 -6.68 -5.35 -8.46
C LEU A 258 -6.17 -3.90 -8.46
N HIS A 259 -6.52 -3.16 -9.49
CA HIS A 259 -6.05 -1.79 -9.67
C HIS A 259 -6.77 -0.85 -8.70
N VAL A 260 -6.04 -0.26 -7.75
CA VAL A 260 -6.61 0.66 -6.75
C VAL A 260 -6.85 2.03 -7.36
N GLY A 261 -5.83 2.58 -8.00
CA GLY A 261 -5.81 3.93 -8.49
C GLY A 261 -4.42 4.32 -8.98
N GLU A 262 -4.34 5.53 -9.50
CA GLU A 262 -3.13 6.10 -10.08
C GLU A 262 -2.86 7.50 -9.53
N PHE A 263 -1.59 7.91 -9.50
CA PHE A 263 -1.20 9.26 -9.17
C PHE A 263 0.10 9.63 -9.89
N GLN A 264 0.38 10.94 -9.99
CA GLN A 264 1.63 11.42 -10.56
C GLN A 264 2.50 12.01 -9.46
N THR A 265 3.77 11.59 -9.42
CA THR A 265 4.75 12.16 -8.51
C THR A 265 5.13 13.57 -8.95
N PRO A 266 5.41 14.50 -8.02
CA PRO A 266 5.81 15.85 -8.37
C PRO A 266 7.15 15.82 -9.14
N PRO A 267 7.33 16.58 -10.24
CA PRO A 267 8.59 16.63 -10.97
C PRO A 267 9.76 17.17 -10.15
N ARG A 268 9.46 18.00 -9.15
CA ARG A 268 10.40 18.58 -8.19
C ARG A 268 9.82 18.38 -6.79
N PRO A 269 10.20 17.31 -6.09
CA PRO A 269 9.74 17.07 -4.73
C PRO A 269 10.18 18.23 -3.82
N ASP A 270 9.22 18.86 -3.13
CA ASP A 270 9.50 19.83 -2.06
C ASP A 270 9.56 19.07 -0.73
N ASP A 271 10.45 19.50 0.17
CA ASP A 271 10.55 18.94 1.52
C ASP A 271 9.37 19.30 2.42
N LYS A 272 8.56 20.30 2.04
CA LYS A 272 7.41 20.78 2.81
C LYS A 272 6.08 20.08 2.51
N GLN A 273 6.00 19.24 1.47
CA GLN A 273 4.76 18.54 1.12
C GLN A 273 4.60 17.26 1.93
N GLU A 274 3.35 16.87 2.20
CA GLU A 274 3.06 15.52 2.67
C GLU A 274 3.55 14.51 1.62
N LYS A 275 4.34 13.54 2.09
CA LYS A 275 5.04 12.58 1.23
C LYS A 275 4.37 11.22 1.25
N GLU A 276 3.24 11.06 1.93
CA GLU A 276 2.61 9.75 2.11
C GLU A 276 1.31 9.65 1.31
N THR A 277 1.17 8.57 0.55
CA THR A 277 -0.10 8.15 -0.07
C THR A 277 -0.63 6.94 0.69
N GLN A 278 -1.95 6.84 0.81
CA GLN A 278 -2.61 5.73 1.51
C GLN A 278 -3.46 4.94 0.55
N PHE A 279 -3.47 3.62 0.70
CA PHE A 279 -4.30 2.74 -0.10
C PHE A 279 -4.95 1.66 0.74
N SER A 280 -6.14 1.22 0.34
CA SER A 280 -6.96 0.31 1.14
C SER A 280 -7.68 -0.70 0.27
N LEU A 281 -7.87 -1.90 0.81
CA LEU A 281 -8.81 -2.92 0.36
C LEU A 281 -9.74 -3.23 1.54
N PHE A 282 -11.04 -3.06 1.38
CA PHE A 282 -11.99 -3.26 2.47
C PHE A 282 -13.37 -3.70 1.98
N GLU A 283 -14.05 -4.43 2.84
CA GLU A 283 -15.48 -4.73 2.76
C GLU A 283 -15.95 -5.08 4.18
N TYR A 284 -16.92 -4.33 4.68
CA TYR A 284 -17.50 -4.53 6.01
C TYR A 284 -18.96 -4.07 6.07
N GLU A 285 -19.54 -3.69 4.93
CA GLU A 285 -20.85 -3.05 4.88
C GLU A 285 -21.98 -4.07 4.86
N ASP A 286 -21.75 -5.24 4.23
CA ASP A 286 -22.78 -6.28 4.12
C ASP A 286 -22.93 -7.16 5.38
N GLY A 287 -21.95 -7.10 6.29
CA GLY A 287 -21.90 -7.90 7.52
C GLY A 287 -21.80 -9.42 7.30
N LYS A 288 -21.61 -9.88 6.06
CA LYS A 288 -21.53 -11.30 5.72
C LYS A 288 -20.13 -11.83 6.00
N TRP A 289 -20.08 -13.04 6.54
CA TRP A 289 -18.82 -13.76 6.72
C TRP A 289 -18.19 -14.14 5.38
N LYS A 290 -16.90 -13.87 5.24
CA LYS A 290 -16.09 -14.09 4.04
C LYS A 290 -14.80 -14.83 4.39
N ARG A 291 -14.36 -15.70 3.48
CA ARG A 291 -13.13 -16.50 3.61
C ARG A 291 -12.40 -16.74 2.31
N GLY A 292 -11.14 -17.15 2.40
CA GLY A 292 -10.37 -17.71 1.30
C GLY A 292 -9.75 -16.68 0.36
N LEU A 293 -9.79 -15.39 0.71
CA LEU A 293 -8.94 -14.38 0.08
C LEU A 293 -7.52 -14.55 0.58
N VAL A 294 -6.55 -14.50 -0.33
CA VAL A 294 -5.13 -14.47 -0.01
C VAL A 294 -4.54 -13.18 -0.56
N ILE A 295 -3.89 -12.40 0.29
CA ILE A 295 -3.22 -11.15 -0.07
C ILE A 295 -1.73 -11.43 -0.16
N ARG A 296 -1.13 -11.22 -1.34
CA ARG A 296 0.32 -11.32 -1.54
C ARG A 296 1.03 -10.01 -1.23
N GLY A 297 0.34 -8.88 -1.41
CA GLY A 297 0.89 -7.55 -1.16
C GLY A 297 0.33 -6.50 -2.10
N VAL A 298 1.00 -5.36 -2.16
CA VAL A 298 0.65 -4.24 -3.04
C VAL A 298 1.83 -3.85 -3.90
N ILE A 299 1.65 -3.83 -5.22
CA ILE A 299 2.63 -3.38 -6.20
C ILE A 299 2.41 -1.88 -6.47
N VAL A 300 3.51 -1.15 -6.50
CA VAL A 300 3.58 0.26 -6.94
C VAL A 300 4.60 0.33 -8.06
N ARG A 301 4.14 0.62 -9.28
CA ARG A 301 4.99 0.66 -10.47
C ARG A 301 4.60 1.80 -11.41
N PRO A 302 5.53 2.28 -12.25
CA PRO A 302 5.20 3.24 -13.30
C PRO A 302 4.06 2.72 -14.17
N LYS A 303 3.14 3.63 -14.50
CA LYS A 303 2.06 3.36 -15.44
C LYS A 303 2.65 3.32 -16.85
N LYS A 304 2.41 2.21 -17.56
CA LYS A 304 2.80 2.04 -18.98
C LYS A 304 1.76 2.67 -19.91
#